data_AF-A0A2T5VCJ5-F1
#
_entry.id   AF-A0A2T5VCJ5-F1
#
_cell.length_a   1.000
_cell.length_b   1.000
_cell.length_c   1.000
_cell.angle_alpha   90.00
_cell.angle_beta   90.00
_cell.angle_gamma   90.00
#
_symmetry.space_group_name_H-M   'P 1'
#
loop_
_entity.id
_entity.type
_entity.pdbx_description
1 polymer ?
#
loop_
_entity_poly.entity_id
_entity_poly.type
_entity_poly.pdbx_seq_one_letter_code
_entity_poly.pdbx_strand_id
1 'polypeptide(L)'
;MFPFFWPTEVKFPGADGNFQTISPASGWFSTTVNYKGSPEIEQRVANEIASNGKQLGIITEAVLELAGSKNGEKLDRLRDLNARIAEIKERTLSQMRREARDTLEALARRDKDEARQVAEQMLKQLS
;
A
#
# COMPACT_ATOMS: atom_id res chain seq x y z
N MET A 1 -40.21 33.40 10.99
CA MET A 1 -39.89 32.42 12.04
C MET A 1 -40.38 31.06 11.58
N PHE A 2 -39.52 30.03 11.73
CA PHE A 2 -39.71 28.60 11.43
C PHE A 2 -39.57 28.12 9.97
N PRO A 3 -39.06 26.88 9.75
CA PRO A 3 -37.78 26.65 9.07
C PRO A 3 -37.92 25.70 7.85
N PHE A 4 -36.88 25.64 7.02
CA PHE A 4 -36.82 24.71 5.89
C PHE A 4 -36.26 23.36 6.36
N PHE A 5 -37.11 22.33 6.41
CA PHE A 5 -36.71 20.92 6.54
C PHE A 5 -36.48 20.35 5.13
N TRP A 6 -35.27 19.91 4.82
CA TRP A 6 -35.00 19.06 3.65
C TRP A 6 -34.62 17.67 4.14
N PRO A 7 -35.28 16.58 3.69
CA PRO A 7 -34.91 15.23 4.09
C PRO A 7 -33.66 14.80 3.32
N THR A 8 -32.56 14.52 4.04
CA THR A 8 -31.27 14.09 3.47
C THR A 8 -31.16 12.60 3.20
N GLU A 9 -32.25 11.85 3.25
CA GLU A 9 -32.23 10.40 2.99
C GLU A 9 -33.04 10.04 1.74
N VAL A 10 -32.47 10.33 0.58
CA VAL A 10 -32.85 9.64 -0.66
C VAL A 10 -32.01 8.37 -0.73
N LYS A 11 -32.55 7.25 -0.25
CA LYS A 11 -31.92 5.93 -0.41
C LYS A 11 -32.30 5.36 -1.77
N PHE A 12 -31.35 5.40 -2.71
CA PHE A 12 -31.49 4.77 -4.02
C PHE A 12 -31.33 3.24 -3.88
N PRO A 13 -32.25 2.43 -4.44
CA PRO A 13 -32.12 0.98 -4.41
C PRO A 13 -30.90 0.54 -5.24
N GLY A 14 -29.95 -0.17 -4.60
CA GLY A 14 -28.68 -0.60 -5.19
C GLY A 14 -27.41 -0.08 -4.48
N ALA A 15 -27.55 0.65 -3.37
CA ALA A 15 -26.43 1.26 -2.62
C ALA A 15 -25.70 0.34 -1.62
N ASP A 16 -25.98 -0.97 -1.63
CA ASP A 16 -25.30 -1.92 -0.75
C ASP A 16 -24.09 -2.52 -1.48
N GLY A 17 -22.90 -1.97 -1.19
CA GLY A 17 -21.63 -2.54 -1.67
C GLY A 17 -20.44 -1.60 -1.75
N ASN A 18 -20.56 -0.32 -1.41
CA ASN A 18 -19.44 0.61 -1.43
C ASN A 18 -18.63 0.54 -0.13
N PHE A 19 -17.74 -0.46 0.01
CA PHE A 19 -16.66 -0.39 0.98
C PHE A 19 -15.71 0.75 0.59
N GLN A 20 -16.03 1.97 1.02
CA GLN A 20 -15.16 3.14 0.87
C GLN A 20 -14.29 3.27 2.13
N THR A 21 -13.04 2.78 2.06
CA THR A 21 -11.98 3.30 2.94
C THR A 21 -11.28 4.43 2.20
N ILE A 22 -11.60 5.67 2.60
CA ILE A 22 -10.99 6.90 2.07
C ILE A 22 -9.92 7.39 3.06
N SER A 23 -8.66 7.39 2.66
CA SER A 23 -7.65 8.37 3.13
C SER A 23 -6.35 8.31 2.32
N PRO A 24 -5.66 9.44 2.05
CA PRO A 24 -5.84 10.75 2.67
C PRO A 24 -6.37 11.85 1.73
N ALA A 25 -6.87 12.87 2.40
CA ALA A 25 -7.57 14.05 1.91
C ALA A 25 -6.78 14.93 0.92
N SER A 26 -7.56 15.61 0.05
CA SER A 26 -7.28 16.90 -0.57
C SER A 26 -5.83 17.17 -1.00
N GLY A 27 -5.49 16.65 -2.17
CA GLY A 27 -4.28 16.97 -2.91
C GLY A 27 -4.37 16.36 -4.30
N TRP A 28 -3.52 16.77 -5.24
CA TRP A 28 -3.44 16.30 -6.64
C TRP A 28 -3.43 14.77 -6.87
N PHE A 29 -3.46 13.96 -5.81
CA PHE A 29 -3.44 12.50 -5.78
C PHE A 29 -4.75 11.86 -5.28
N SER A 30 -5.89 12.57 -5.35
CA SER A 30 -7.20 11.94 -5.18
C SER A 30 -7.45 11.00 -6.35
N THR A 31 -7.06 9.73 -6.22
CA THR A 31 -7.49 8.68 -7.14
C THR A 31 -8.97 8.43 -6.91
N THR A 32 -9.83 9.21 -7.56
CA THR A 32 -11.17 8.74 -7.88
C THR A 32 -10.97 7.61 -8.87
N VAL A 33 -10.92 6.37 -8.37
CA VAL A 33 -10.84 5.18 -9.22
C VAL A 33 -12.18 5.07 -9.95
N ASN A 34 -12.31 5.82 -11.05
CA ASN A 34 -13.37 5.66 -12.00
C ASN A 34 -13.05 4.39 -12.79
N TYR A 35 -13.50 3.25 -12.28
CA TYR A 35 -13.44 1.98 -12.98
C TYR A 35 -14.20 2.13 -14.30
N LYS A 36 -13.46 2.30 -15.41
CA LYS A 36 -14.02 2.37 -16.77
C LYS A 36 -14.28 0.98 -17.37
N GLY A 37 -13.97 -0.09 -16.63
CA GLY A 37 -14.13 -1.50 -16.99
C GLY A 37 -14.64 -2.37 -15.83
N SER A 38 -14.46 -3.70 -15.92
CA SER A 38 -14.87 -4.62 -14.84
C SER A 38 -14.11 -4.31 -13.54
N PRO A 39 -14.81 -3.97 -12.42
CA PRO A 39 -14.17 -3.62 -11.16
C PRO A 39 -13.22 -4.71 -10.63
N GLU A 40 -13.53 -5.98 -10.89
CA GLU A 40 -12.73 -7.14 -10.45
C GLU A 40 -11.41 -7.27 -11.22
N ILE A 41 -11.36 -6.79 -12.47
CA ILE A 41 -10.14 -6.77 -13.28
C ILE A 41 -9.27 -5.61 -12.82
N GLU A 42 -9.86 -4.42 -12.67
CA GLU A 42 -9.14 -3.21 -12.31
C GLU A 42 -8.56 -3.28 -10.88
N GLN A 43 -9.27 -3.93 -9.94
CA GLN A 43 -8.75 -4.21 -8.60
C GLN A 43 -7.55 -5.17 -8.65
N ARG A 44 -7.63 -6.22 -9.48
CA ARG A 44 -6.49 -7.14 -9.68
C ARG A 44 -5.31 -6.43 -10.35
N VAL A 45 -5.53 -5.61 -11.36
CA VAL A 45 -4.46 -4.84 -12.01
C VAL A 45 -3.77 -3.87 -11.03
N ALA A 46 -4.55 -3.15 -10.21
CA ALA A 46 -4.04 -2.24 -9.20
C ALA A 46 -3.26 -2.96 -8.08
N ASN A 47 -3.67 -4.18 -7.71
CA ASN A 47 -3.02 -4.95 -6.66
C ASN A 47 -1.81 -5.76 -7.16
N GLU A 48 -1.91 -6.39 -8.32
CA GLU A 48 -0.97 -7.41 -8.80
C GLU A 48 0.09 -6.87 -9.75
N ILE A 49 -0.27 -5.95 -10.66
CA ILE A 49 0.64 -5.52 -11.73
C ILE A 49 1.39 -4.27 -11.30
N ALA A 50 0.67 -3.25 -10.84
CA ALA A 50 1.27 -1.95 -10.56
C ALA A 50 0.45 -1.16 -9.54
N SER A 51 0.65 -1.43 -8.25
CA SER A 51 0.18 -0.52 -7.21
C SER A 51 0.66 0.90 -7.48
N ASN A 52 -0.11 1.90 -7.04
CA ASN A 52 0.23 3.31 -7.28
C ASN A 52 1.66 3.64 -6.82
N GLY A 53 2.13 3.04 -5.72
CA GLY A 53 3.51 3.18 -5.25
C GLY A 53 4.55 2.58 -6.20
N LYS A 54 4.25 1.44 -6.84
CA LYS A 54 5.12 0.81 -7.84
C LYS A 54 5.19 1.64 -9.12
N GLN A 55 4.06 2.18 -9.59
CA GLN A 55 4.01 3.08 -10.75
C GLN A 55 4.85 4.34 -10.52
N LEU A 56 4.68 4.99 -9.36
CA LEU A 56 5.45 6.19 -8.99
C LEU A 56 6.94 5.88 -8.82
N GLY A 57 7.29 4.70 -8.30
CA GLY A 57 8.68 4.23 -8.22
C GLY A 57 9.32 4.15 -9.60
N ILE A 58 8.68 3.46 -10.55
CA ILE A 58 9.16 3.31 -11.93
C ILE A 58 9.32 4.67 -12.61
N ILE A 59 8.35 5.58 -12.48
CA ILE A 59 8.44 6.92 -13.06
C ILE A 59 9.59 7.71 -12.41
N THR A 60 9.75 7.63 -11.09
CA THR A 60 10.83 8.30 -10.36
C THR A 60 12.19 7.82 -10.83
N GLU A 61 12.38 6.50 -10.95
CA GLU A 61 13.60 5.88 -11.46
C GLU A 61 13.90 6.34 -12.89
N ALA A 62 12.92 6.27 -13.80
CA ALA A 62 13.07 6.70 -15.19
C ALA A 62 13.41 8.19 -15.31
N VAL A 63 12.80 9.06 -14.51
CA VAL A 63 13.09 10.50 -14.49
C VAL A 63 14.51 10.77 -13.99
N LEU A 64 14.94 10.08 -12.93
CA LEU A 64 16.29 10.22 -12.39
C LEU A 64 17.35 9.69 -13.37
N GLU A 65 17.06 8.59 -14.08
CA GLU A 65 17.92 8.06 -15.14
C GLU A 65 18.04 9.04 -16.31
N LEU A 66 16.93 9.58 -16.81
CA LEU A 66 16.93 10.61 -17.88
C LEU A 66 17.66 11.88 -17.45
N ALA A 67 17.58 12.26 -16.17
CA ALA A 67 18.26 13.42 -15.64
C ALA A 67 19.79 13.21 -15.56
N GLY A 68 20.25 11.97 -15.39
CA GLY A 68 21.67 11.65 -15.21
C GLY A 68 22.31 12.50 -14.12
N SER A 69 23.44 13.14 -14.43
CA SER A 69 24.18 14.02 -13.51
C SER A 69 23.64 15.46 -13.44
N LYS A 70 22.50 15.76 -14.05
CA LYS A 70 21.92 17.11 -13.98
C LYS A 70 21.50 17.42 -12.55
N ASN A 71 21.77 18.66 -12.15
CA ASN A 71 21.41 19.18 -10.84
C ASN A 71 20.30 20.22 -10.98
N GLY A 72 19.49 20.32 -9.93
CA GLY A 72 18.37 21.22 -9.88
C GLY A 72 17.50 20.87 -8.70
N GLU A 73 16.99 21.91 -8.03
CA GLU A 73 16.26 21.79 -6.77
C GLU A 73 15.15 20.71 -6.81
N LYS A 74 14.42 20.59 -7.92
CA LYS A 74 13.37 19.58 -8.11
C LYS A 74 13.92 18.15 -8.20
N LEU A 75 15.06 17.96 -8.87
CA LEU A 75 15.72 16.66 -8.96
C LEU A 75 16.35 16.26 -7.63
N ASP A 76 16.88 17.22 -6.89
CA ASP A 76 17.45 16.97 -5.56
C ASP A 76 16.35 16.57 -4.57
N ARG A 77 15.20 17.26 -4.59
CA ARG A 77 14.00 16.84 -3.84
C ARG A 77 13.52 15.45 -4.25
N LEU A 78 13.56 15.11 -5.54
CA LEU A 78 13.14 13.79 -6.03
C LEU A 78 14.10 12.68 -5.56
N ARG A 79 15.41 12.94 -5.55
CA ARG A 79 16.43 12.04 -5.00
C ARG A 79 16.25 11.81 -3.50
N ASP A 80 16.05 12.89 -2.73
CA ASP A 80 15.77 12.81 -1.29
C ASP A 80 14.51 11.96 -1.01
N LEU A 81 13.43 12.23 -1.75
CA LEU A 81 12.19 11.47 -1.59
C LEU A 81 12.39 9.99 -1.89
N ASN A 82 13.10 9.66 -2.97
CA ASN A 82 13.38 8.27 -3.33
C ASN A 82 14.22 7.57 -2.24
N ALA A 83 15.25 8.25 -1.71
CA ALA A 83 16.09 7.73 -0.63
C ALA A 83 15.29 7.46 0.66
N ARG A 84 14.41 8.39 1.05
CA ARG A 84 13.54 8.24 2.23
C ARG A 84 12.55 7.10 2.07
N ILE A 85 12.00 6.91 0.87
CA ILE A 85 11.13 5.76 0.57
C ILE A 85 11.90 4.45 0.72
N ALA A 86 13.12 4.38 0.20
CA ALA A 86 13.97 3.20 0.34
C ALA A 86 14.30 2.90 1.82
N GLU A 87 14.61 3.92 2.62
CA GLU A 87 14.85 3.76 4.06
C GLU A 87 13.62 3.21 4.78
N ILE A 88 12.42 3.75 4.50
CA ILE A 88 11.18 3.27 5.12
C ILE A 88 10.90 1.81 4.76
N LYS A 89 11.09 1.43 3.49
CA LYS A 89 10.93 0.04 3.04
C LYS A 89 11.88 -0.90 3.78
N GLU A 90 13.16 -0.53 3.87
CA GLU A 90 14.17 -1.34 4.54
C GLU A 90 13.88 -1.48 6.05
N ARG A 91 13.54 -0.37 6.72
CA ARG A 91 13.16 -0.38 8.13
C ARG A 91 11.95 -1.28 8.39
N THR A 92 10.93 -1.18 7.53
CA THR A 92 9.70 -1.98 7.64
C THR A 92 10.00 -3.47 7.48
N LEU A 93 10.77 -3.84 6.45
CA LEU A 93 11.15 -5.24 6.22
C LEU A 93 11.99 -5.80 7.38
N SER A 94 12.95 -5.01 7.86
CA SER A 94 13.78 -5.34 9.02
C SER A 94 12.93 -5.53 10.28
N GLN A 95 11.91 -4.70 10.49
CA GLN A 95 10.98 -4.84 11.61
C GLN A 95 10.13 -6.11 11.48
N MET A 96 9.53 -6.36 10.33
CA MET A 96 8.75 -7.58 10.07
C MET A 96 9.59 -8.84 10.31
N ARG A 97 10.86 -8.85 9.88
CA ARG A 97 11.79 -9.95 10.14
C ARG A 97 12.04 -10.17 11.62
N ARG A 98 12.24 -9.10 12.40
CA ARG A 98 12.43 -9.18 13.85
C ARG A 98 11.17 -9.70 14.53
N GLU A 99 10.01 -9.16 14.22
CA GLU A 99 8.73 -9.58 14.81
C GLU A 99 8.44 -11.07 14.52
N ALA A 100 8.65 -11.52 13.28
CA ALA A 100 8.49 -12.93 12.91
C ALA A 100 9.44 -13.84 13.71
N ARG A 101 10.71 -13.44 13.84
CA ARG A 101 11.71 -14.17 14.63
C ARG A 101 11.33 -14.22 16.11
N ASP A 102 11.04 -13.08 16.72
CA ASP A 102 10.75 -12.96 18.15
C ASP A 102 9.49 -13.76 18.51
N THR A 103 8.49 -13.75 17.64
CA THR A 103 7.27 -14.55 17.79
C THR A 103 7.57 -16.05 17.73
N LEU A 104 8.38 -16.49 16.77
CA LEU A 104 8.77 -17.89 16.65
C LEU A 104 9.63 -18.35 17.83
N GLU A 105 10.56 -17.50 18.31
CA GLU A 105 11.36 -17.77 19.51
C GLU A 105 10.49 -17.86 20.77
N ALA A 106 9.49 -16.99 20.90
CA ALA A 106 8.54 -17.04 22.00
C ALA A 106 7.71 -18.34 21.98
N LEU A 107 7.28 -18.80 20.79
CA LEU A 107 6.60 -20.08 20.62
C LEU A 107 7.53 -21.24 21.01
N ALA A 108 8.78 -21.24 20.53
CA ALA A 108 9.75 -22.30 20.82
C ALA A 108 10.10 -22.44 22.31
N ARG A 109 9.98 -21.36 23.10
CA ARG A 109 10.15 -21.40 24.56
C ARG A 109 8.99 -22.08 25.27
N ARG A 110 7.78 -22.03 24.69
CA ARG A 110 6.57 -22.66 25.24
C ARG A 110 6.41 -24.10 24.75
N ASP A 111 6.56 -24.30 23.46
CA ASP A 111 6.43 -25.58 22.79
C ASP A 111 7.37 -25.64 21.58
N LYS A 112 8.38 -26.52 21.66
CA LYS A 112 9.39 -26.66 20.61
C LYS A 112 8.87 -27.41 19.38
N ASP A 113 7.97 -28.36 19.57
CA ASP A 113 7.44 -29.17 18.49
C ASP A 113 6.46 -28.35 17.65
N GLU A 114 5.62 -27.55 18.31
CA GLU A 114 4.71 -26.61 17.63
C GLU A 114 5.49 -25.53 16.84
N ALA A 115 6.53 -24.94 17.44
CA ALA A 115 7.38 -23.97 16.74
C ALA A 115 8.04 -24.56 15.50
N ARG A 116 8.48 -25.82 15.57
CA ARG A 116 9.06 -26.52 14.43
C ARG A 116 8.05 -26.74 13.32
N GLN A 117 6.82 -27.17 13.66
CA GLN A 117 5.76 -27.36 12.67
C GLN A 117 5.42 -26.05 11.95
N VAL A 118 5.29 -24.95 12.67
CA VAL A 118 5.03 -23.62 12.07
C VAL A 118 6.17 -23.22 11.13
N ALA A 119 7.43 -23.40 11.53
CA ALA A 119 8.57 -23.09 10.67
C ALA A 119 8.60 -23.95 9.39
N GLU A 120 8.29 -25.25 9.50
CA GLU A 120 8.21 -26.16 8.35
C GLU A 120 7.05 -25.79 7.40
N GLN A 121 5.90 -25.36 7.94
CA GLN A 121 4.78 -24.86 7.14
C GLN A 121 5.15 -23.59 6.38
N MET A 122 5.83 -22.64 7.05
CA MET A 122 6.32 -21.42 6.40
C MET A 122 7.30 -21.74 5.26
N LEU A 123 8.22 -22.69 5.47
CA LEU A 123 9.17 -23.11 4.42
C LEU A 123 8.46 -23.71 3.21
N LYS A 124 7.41 -24.52 3.40
CA LYS A 124 6.61 -25.11 2.31
C LYS A 124 5.83 -24.07 1.50
N GLN A 125 5.44 -22.95 2.11
CA GLN A 125 4.75 -21.88 1.38
C GLN A 125 5.71 -21.02 0.54
N LEU A 126 7.02 -21.11 0.81
CA LEU A 126 8.07 -20.37 0.11
C LEU A 126 8.78 -21.17 -0.98
N SER A 127 8.48 -22.47 -1.11
CA SER A 127 8.99 -23.39 -2.14
C SER A 127 8.02 -23.55 -3.30
#